data_AF-A0A2V6LFJ0-F1
#
_entry.id   AF-A0A2V6LFJ0-F1
#
_cell.length_a   1.000
_cell.length_b   1.000
_cell.length_c   1.000
_cell.angle_alpha   90.00
_cell.angle_beta   90.00
_cell.angle_gamma   90.00
#
_symmetry.space_group_name_H-M   'P 1'
#
loop_
_entity.id
_entity.type
_entity.pdbx_description
1 polymer ?
#
loop_
_entity_poly.entity_id
_entity_poly.type
_entity_poly.pdbx_seq_one_letter_code
_entity_poly.pdbx_strand_id
1 'polypeptide(L)'
;MLAQINPAALPALRIAATFFFIMYLLFGAYIFRNRHRFFDRDPNVDNDIPAVRKVRIEVVAIPYLAVTTLILVLLISFWLA
;
A
#
# COMPACT_ATOMS: atom_id res chain seq x y z
N MET A 1 20.44 -16.38 2.69
CA MET A 1 20.25 -15.46 3.84
C MET A 1 19.12 -15.88 4.78
N LEU A 2 18.03 -16.55 4.33
CA LEU A 2 16.99 -17.11 5.23
C LEU A 2 17.53 -18.14 6.25
N ALA A 3 18.62 -18.84 5.92
CA ALA A 3 19.26 -19.86 6.77
C ALA A 3 19.83 -19.34 8.12
N GLN A 4 19.80 -18.02 8.38
CA GLN A 4 20.25 -17.44 9.64
C GLN A 4 19.11 -17.04 10.59
N ILE A 5 17.85 -17.11 10.15
CA ILE A 5 16.71 -16.80 11.02
C ILE A 5 16.53 -17.97 11.99
N ASN A 6 16.53 -17.67 13.29
CA ASN A 6 16.20 -18.66 14.32
C ASN A 6 14.84 -19.29 13.98
N PRO A 7 14.76 -20.62 13.74
CA PRO A 7 13.50 -21.27 13.38
C PRO A 7 12.37 -21.01 14.38
N ALA A 8 12.70 -20.82 15.66
CA ALA A 8 11.72 -20.49 16.70
C ALA A 8 11.11 -19.08 16.56
N ALA A 9 11.81 -18.15 15.90
CA ALA A 9 11.34 -16.78 15.67
C ALA A 9 10.50 -16.65 14.38
N LEU A 10 10.57 -17.62 13.47
CA LEU A 10 9.90 -17.58 12.18
C LEU A 10 8.37 -17.39 12.27
N PRO A 11 7.64 -18.07 13.17
CA PRO A 11 6.19 -17.85 13.33
C PRO A 11 5.85 -16.42 13.75
N ALA A 12 6.62 -15.86 14.70
CA ALA A 12 6.40 -14.50 15.18
C ALA A 12 6.65 -13.47 14.07
N LEU A 13 7.71 -13.65 13.27
CA LEU A 13 8.01 -12.79 12.13
C LEU A 13 6.90 -12.83 11.07
N ARG A 14 6.36 -14.01 10.78
CA ARG A 14 5.25 -14.17 9.82
C ARG A 14 3.98 -13.45 10.28
N ILE A 15 3.63 -13.59 11.56
CA ILE A 15 2.49 -12.88 12.16
C ILE A 15 2.71 -11.37 12.11
N ALA A 16 3.89 -10.90 12.51
CA ALA A 16 4.23 -9.48 12.48
C ALA A 16 4.14 -8.92 11.05
N ALA A 17 4.70 -9.62 10.06
CA ALA A 17 4.63 -9.22 8.65
C ALA A 17 3.17 -9.11 8.16
N THR A 18 2.33 -10.10 8.47
CA THR A 18 0.89 -10.06 8.15
C THR A 18 0.21 -8.86 8.83
N PHE A 19 0.51 -8.61 10.10
CA PHE A 19 -0.07 -7.48 10.84
C PHE A 19 0.30 -6.13 10.20
N PHE A 20 1.57 -5.91 9.88
CA PHE A 20 2.01 -4.69 9.19
C PHE A 20 1.37 -4.54 7.82
N PHE A 21 1.19 -5.63 7.07
CA PHE A 21 0.49 -5.59 5.80
C PHE A 21 -0.98 -5.20 5.96
N ILE A 22 -1.68 -5.70 6.98
CA ILE A 22 -3.06 -5.29 7.29
C ILE A 22 -3.11 -3.78 7.61
N MET A 23 -2.19 -3.27 8.45
CA MET A 23 -2.12 -1.85 8.76
C MET A 23 -1.90 -0.98 7.52
N TYR A 24 -1.03 -1.43 6.61
CA TYR A 24 -0.80 -0.78 5.32
C TYR A 24 -2.07 -0.74 4.46
N LEU A 25 -2.82 -1.84 4.37
CA LEU A 25 -4.10 -1.89 3.65
C LEU A 25 -5.15 -0.96 4.28
N LEU A 26 -5.24 -0.92 5.61
CA LEU A 26 -6.14 -0.01 6.32
C LEU A 26 -5.81 1.46 6.02
N PHE A 27 -4.52 1.81 5.96
CA PHE A 27 -4.08 3.15 5.60
C PHE A 27 -4.48 3.52 4.17
N GLY A 28 -4.25 2.62 3.21
CA GLY A 28 -4.71 2.83 1.82
C GLY A 28 -6.23 2.93 1.71
N ALA A 29 -6.97 2.10 2.44
CA ALA A 29 -8.44 2.18 2.50
C ALA A 29 -8.91 3.50 3.10
N TYR A 30 -8.24 4.01 4.13
CA TYR A 30 -8.52 5.33 4.72
C TYR A 30 -8.29 6.45 3.70
N ILE A 31 -7.15 6.45 2.99
CA ILE A 31 -6.88 7.45 1.94
C ILE A 31 -7.94 7.38 0.85
N PHE A 32 -8.27 6.18 0.38
CA PHE A 32 -9.27 5.99 -0.66
C PHE A 32 -10.66 6.45 -0.23
N ARG A 33 -11.06 6.18 1.02
CA ARG A 33 -12.34 6.64 1.56
C ARG A 33 -12.39 8.17 1.70
N ASN A 34 -11.27 8.78 2.08
CA ASN A 34 -11.14 10.23 2.20
C ASN A 34 -10.60 10.90 0.92
N ARG A 35 -10.63 10.21 -0.23
CA ARG A 35 -10.03 10.68 -1.49
C ARG A 35 -10.54 12.06 -1.92
N HIS A 36 -11.79 12.38 -1.61
CA HIS A 36 -12.39 13.67 -1.89
C HIS A 36 -11.58 14.80 -1.22
N ARG A 37 -11.20 14.63 0.04
CA ARG A 37 -10.38 15.61 0.76
C ARG A 37 -8.98 15.79 0.17
N PHE A 38 -8.40 14.75 -0.45
CA PHE A 38 -7.01 14.76 -0.93
C PHE A 38 -6.87 15.06 -2.43
N PHE A 39 -7.90 14.76 -3.22
CA PHE A 39 -7.85 14.79 -4.68
C PHE A 39 -8.97 15.63 -5.32
N ASP A 40 -9.80 16.31 -4.51
CA ASP A 40 -10.74 17.32 -5.03
C ASP A 40 -9.98 18.57 -5.51
N ARG A 41 -10.76 19.52 -6.05
CA ARG A 41 -10.25 20.76 -6.64
C ARG A 41 -9.50 21.59 -5.60
N ASP A 42 -8.28 21.97 -5.94
CA ASP A 42 -7.47 22.95 -5.23
C ASP A 42 -7.68 24.33 -5.86
N PRO A 43 -8.24 25.31 -5.13
CA PRO A 43 -8.45 26.66 -5.64
C PRO A 43 -7.14 27.43 -5.88
N ASN A 44 -6.01 26.95 -5.36
CA ASN A 44 -4.71 27.61 -5.51
C ASN A 44 -3.94 27.15 -6.76
N VAL A 45 -4.53 26.29 -7.60
CA VAL A 45 -3.91 25.75 -8.82
C VAL A 45 -4.72 26.19 -10.04
N ASP A 46 -4.11 27.01 -10.89
CA ASP A 46 -4.78 27.62 -12.04
C ASP A 46 -5.32 26.61 -13.07
N ASN A 47 -4.67 25.45 -13.22
CA ASN A 47 -5.03 24.43 -14.19
C ASN A 47 -5.66 23.17 -13.56
N ASP A 48 -6.41 23.33 -12.46
CA ASP A 48 -7.11 22.24 -11.81
C ASP A 48 -8.40 21.83 -12.57
N ILE A 49 -8.21 21.24 -13.75
CA ILE A 49 -9.26 20.69 -14.58
C ILE A 49 -9.54 19.22 -14.22
N PRO A 50 -10.76 18.69 -14.50
CA PRO A 50 -11.12 17.30 -14.20
C PRO A 50 -10.10 16.25 -14.71
N ALA A 51 -9.51 16.47 -15.88
CA ALA A 51 -8.52 15.56 -16.46
C ALA A 51 -7.25 15.45 -15.60
N VAL A 52 -6.74 16.58 -15.10
CA VAL A 52 -5.54 16.63 -14.25
C VAL A 52 -5.79 15.95 -12.91
N ARG A 53 -6.99 16.11 -12.33
CA ARG A 53 -7.38 15.43 -11.08
C ARG A 53 -7.42 13.91 -11.23
N LYS A 54 -7.96 13.42 -12.34
CA LYS A 54 -7.97 11.98 -12.65
C LYS A 54 -6.55 11.44 -12.74
N VAL A 55 -5.66 12.11 -13.47
CA VAL A 55 -4.24 11.72 -13.58
C VAL A 55 -3.56 11.72 -12.22
N ARG A 56 -3.82 12.71 -11.35
CA ARG A 56 -3.27 12.77 -9.99
C ARG A 56 -3.63 11.53 -9.17
N ILE A 57 -4.88 11.08 -9.26
CA ILE A 57 -5.32 9.85 -8.58
C ILE A 57 -4.59 8.64 -9.16
N GLU A 58 -4.49 8.52 -10.48
CA GLU A 58 -3.83 7.40 -11.16
C GLU A 58 -2.34 7.30 -10.81
N VAL A 59 -1.63 8.42 -10.79
CA VAL A 59 -0.20 8.50 -10.44
C VAL A 59 0.08 7.98 -9.03
N VAL A 60 -0.87 8.10 -8.10
CA VAL A 60 -0.73 7.57 -6.74
C VAL A 60 -1.26 6.14 -6.65
N ALA A 61 -2.40 5.85 -7.27
CA ALA A 61 -3.07 4.56 -7.18
C ALA A 61 -2.27 3.44 -7.86
N ILE A 62 -1.66 3.70 -9.03
CA ILE A 62 -0.93 2.68 -9.78
C ILE A 62 0.30 2.17 -9.00
N PRO A 63 1.21 3.03 -8.49
CA PRO A 63 2.33 2.57 -7.66
C PRO A 63 1.86 1.90 -6.38
N TYR A 64 0.82 2.45 -5.73
CA TYR A 64 0.26 1.85 -4.52
C TYR A 64 -0.22 0.41 -4.78
N LEU A 65 -0.95 0.17 -5.86
CA LEU A 65 -1.41 -1.17 -6.25
C LEU A 65 -0.24 -2.10 -6.58
N ALA A 66 0.74 -1.63 -7.36
CA ALA A 66 1.92 -2.43 -7.69
C ALA A 66 2.71 -2.86 -6.45
N VAL A 67 2.96 -1.94 -5.52
CA VAL A 67 3.63 -2.22 -4.23
C VAL A 67 2.78 -3.17 -3.38
N THR A 68 1.46 -2.96 -3.32
CA THR A 68 0.55 -3.85 -2.58
C THR A 68 0.62 -5.29 -3.11
N THR A 69 0.58 -5.47 -4.43
CA THR A 69 0.71 -6.78 -5.07
C THR A 69 2.06 -7.41 -4.78
N LEU A 70 3.15 -6.65 -4.88
CA LEU A 70 4.49 -7.15 -4.57
C LEU A 70 4.60 -7.64 -3.11
N ILE A 71 4.13 -6.84 -2.15
CA ILE A 71 4.16 -7.22 -0.73
C ILE A 71 3.31 -8.46 -0.49
N LEU A 72 2.13 -8.55 -1.11
CA LEU A 72 1.26 -9.73 -0.98
C LEU A 72 1.95 -11.00 -1.48
N VAL A 73 2.58 -10.95 -2.67
CA VAL A 73 3.33 -12.08 -3.21
C VAL A 73 4.47 -12.48 -2.28
N LEU A 74 5.25 -11.51 -1.80
CA LEU A 74 6.35 -11.77 -0.86
C LEU A 74 5.85 -12.37 0.46
N LEU A 75 4.72 -11.89 0.98
CA LEU A 75 4.12 -12.42 2.21
C LEU A 75 3.68 -13.87 2.01
N ILE A 76 3.01 -14.18 0.89
CA ILE A 76 2.61 -15.56 0.55
C ILE A 76 3.86 -16.47 0.43
N SER A 77 4.87 -16.04 -0.33
CA SER A 77 6.13 -16.79 -0.45
C SER A 77 6.81 -16.99 0.91
N PHE A 78 6.76 -15.99 1.79
CA PHE A 78 7.35 -16.08 3.13
C PHE A 78 6.61 -17.06 4.06
N TRP A 79 5.29 -17.22 3.88
CA TRP A 79 4.50 -18.24 4.60
C TRP A 79 4.72 -19.65 4.06
N LEU A 80 4.97 -19.80 2.76
CA LEU A 80 5.17 -21.10 2.09
C LEU A 80 6.60 -21.64 2.17
N ALA A 81 7.59 -20.77 2.35
CA ALA A 81 9.01 -21.14 2.52
C ALA A 81 9.26 -21.92 3.82
#